data_AF-A0A1S3HI53-F1
#
_entry.id   AF-A0A1S3HI53-F1
#
_cell.length_a   1.000
_cell.length_b   1.000
_cell.length_c   1.000
_cell.angle_alpha   90.00
_cell.angle_beta   90.00
_cell.angle_gamma   90.00
#
_symmetry.space_group_name_H-M   'P 1'
#
loop_
_entity.id
_entity.type
_entity.pdbx_description
1 polymer ?
#
loop_
_entity_poly.entity_id
_entity_poly.type
_entity_poly.pdbx_seq_one_letter_code
_entity_poly.pdbx_strand_id
1 'polypeptide(L)'
;VLYCSDGCRDSAWNLYHRVLCQGASVADPNHPTEKLKDAWRNMHYPPETSSIMLIARMIALVKQSDKKDQILSKFAEFCKSTVNEEEHIAHKLLGKEFQEQLEILRSLVCEAFYDEHVQQWFTPEGFRSLFALIGTNGQGVGTSSLSVWVHNCDALELSDEERQTLDAFIDQLYVDIEKESGTFLNCEGSGLYTFQSACNHSCQPNAEVTFPHNNFTLQMVAVQDIKAGEEICISYLDECDRERSRYSRQKALRENYLFNCNCSLCQSQIDDPDVTSEEEEEEEEEDEEQMQEDS
;
A
#
# COMPACT_ATOMS: atom_id res chain seq x y z
N VAL A 1 1.47 -20.42 -6.74
CA VAL A 1 0.48 -19.74 -5.90
C VAL A 1 -0.26 -20.79 -5.09
N LEU A 2 -0.34 -20.60 -3.78
CA LEU A 2 -1.08 -21.49 -2.87
C LEU A 2 -2.51 -20.97 -2.69
N TYR A 3 -3.44 -21.89 -2.46
CA TYR A 3 -4.85 -21.59 -2.19
C TYR A 3 -5.34 -22.42 -1.01
N CYS A 4 -6.19 -21.82 -0.18
CA CYS A 4 -6.81 -22.48 0.95
C CYS A 4 -7.87 -23.54 0.56
N SER A 5 -8.40 -23.48 -0.68
CA SER A 5 -9.33 -24.49 -1.20
C SER A 5 -9.39 -24.49 -2.74
N ASP A 6 -9.93 -25.55 -3.32
CA ASP A 6 -10.26 -25.61 -4.75
C ASP A 6 -11.22 -24.49 -5.17
N GLY A 7 -12.19 -24.13 -4.32
CA GLY A 7 -13.11 -23.02 -4.58
C GLY A 7 -12.39 -21.67 -4.67
N CYS A 8 -11.44 -21.41 -3.78
CA CYS A 8 -10.62 -20.20 -3.83
C CYS A 8 -9.71 -20.18 -5.07
N ARG A 9 -9.13 -21.33 -5.42
CA ARG A 9 -8.34 -21.48 -6.66
C ARG A 9 -9.18 -21.17 -7.89
N ASP A 10 -10.35 -21.79 -8.01
CA ASP A 10 -11.22 -21.66 -9.19
C ASP A 10 -11.79 -20.24 -9.30
N SER A 11 -12.12 -19.62 -8.17
CA SER A 11 -12.52 -18.20 -8.12
C SER A 11 -11.40 -17.29 -8.64
N ALA A 12 -10.18 -17.43 -8.11
CA ALA A 12 -9.03 -16.67 -8.57
C ALA A 12 -8.70 -16.94 -10.05
N TRP A 13 -8.74 -18.20 -10.48
CA TRP A 13 -8.55 -18.63 -11.87
C TRP A 13 -9.50 -17.91 -12.81
N ASN A 14 -10.78 -17.88 -12.48
CA ASN A 14 -11.80 -17.23 -13.30
C ASN A 14 -11.67 -15.70 -13.31
N LEU A 15 -11.18 -15.12 -12.22
CA LEU A 15 -11.14 -13.67 -12.05
C LEU A 15 -9.89 -13.00 -12.64
N TYR A 16 -8.68 -13.51 -12.34
CA TYR A 16 -7.42 -12.87 -12.78
C TYR A 16 -6.24 -13.83 -12.95
N HIS A 17 -6.26 -15.03 -12.34
CA HIS A 17 -5.06 -15.86 -12.26
C HIS A 17 -4.73 -16.54 -13.59
N ARG A 18 -5.67 -16.84 -14.51
CA ARG A 18 -5.30 -17.42 -15.82
C ARG A 18 -4.23 -16.60 -16.56
N VAL A 19 -4.36 -15.27 -16.55
CA VAL A 19 -3.42 -14.35 -17.20
C VAL A 19 -2.09 -14.26 -16.44
N LEU A 20 -2.12 -14.37 -15.11
CA LEU A 20 -0.93 -14.30 -14.27
C LEU A 20 -0.24 -15.66 -14.07
N CYS A 21 -0.85 -16.76 -14.51
CA CYS A 21 -0.35 -18.10 -14.25
C CYS A 21 0.83 -18.43 -15.15
N GLN A 22 1.97 -18.76 -14.56
CA GLN A 22 3.17 -19.18 -15.29
C GLN A 22 3.11 -20.66 -15.71
N GLY A 23 2.16 -21.44 -15.20
CA GLY A 23 1.99 -22.85 -15.55
C GLY A 23 3.27 -23.66 -15.36
N ALA A 24 3.78 -24.25 -16.45
CA ALA A 24 5.02 -25.03 -16.44
C ALA A 24 6.30 -24.17 -16.37
N SER A 25 6.20 -22.86 -16.62
CA SER A 25 7.33 -21.92 -16.66
C SER A 25 7.64 -21.29 -15.30
N VAL A 26 7.08 -21.80 -14.20
CA VAL A 26 7.33 -21.27 -12.84
C VAL A 26 8.83 -21.28 -12.47
N ALA A 27 9.60 -22.19 -13.04
CA ALA A 27 11.05 -22.28 -12.82
C ALA A 27 11.88 -21.61 -13.93
N ASP A 28 11.25 -20.89 -14.86
CA ASP A 28 11.95 -20.19 -15.94
C ASP A 28 12.29 -18.75 -15.53
N PRO A 29 13.57 -18.42 -15.24
CA PRO A 29 13.97 -17.07 -14.86
C PRO A 29 13.81 -16.07 -16.00
N ASN A 30 13.68 -16.53 -17.25
CA ASN A 30 13.48 -15.66 -18.41
C ASN A 30 12.00 -15.35 -18.69
N HIS A 31 11.07 -15.92 -17.90
CA HIS A 31 9.65 -15.64 -18.07
C HIS A 31 9.38 -14.14 -17.88
N PRO A 32 8.59 -13.48 -18.76
CA PRO A 32 8.38 -12.02 -18.70
C PRO A 32 7.91 -11.51 -17.32
N THR A 33 7.03 -12.27 -16.65
CA THR A 33 6.59 -11.94 -15.28
C THR A 33 7.68 -12.04 -14.23
N GLU A 34 8.64 -12.99 -14.35
CA GLU A 34 9.75 -13.07 -13.39
C GLU A 34 10.74 -11.92 -13.62
N LYS A 35 11.07 -11.60 -14.88
CA LYS A 35 11.86 -10.41 -15.21
C LYS A 35 11.24 -9.12 -14.65
N LEU A 36 9.91 -8.99 -14.72
CA LEU A 36 9.19 -7.85 -14.15
C LEU A 36 9.35 -7.78 -12.62
N LYS A 37 9.20 -8.90 -11.92
CA LYS A 37 9.35 -8.96 -10.46
C LYS A 37 10.80 -8.67 -10.04
N ASP A 38 11.77 -9.22 -10.76
CA ASP A 38 13.19 -9.00 -10.48
C ASP A 38 13.58 -7.55 -10.74
N ALA A 39 13.11 -6.95 -11.84
CA ALA A 39 13.29 -5.52 -12.09
C ALA A 39 12.71 -4.67 -10.96
N TRP A 40 11.48 -4.99 -10.50
CA TRP A 40 10.85 -4.30 -9.38
C TRP A 40 11.64 -4.42 -8.07
N ARG A 41 12.12 -5.62 -7.74
CA ARG A 41 12.92 -5.87 -6.52
C ARG A 41 14.23 -5.10 -6.51
N ASN A 42 14.83 -4.86 -7.67
CA ASN A 42 16.10 -4.17 -7.80
C ASN A 42 15.95 -2.65 -7.95
N MET A 43 14.73 -2.12 -7.87
CA MET A 43 14.50 -0.67 -7.90
C MET A 43 14.62 -0.10 -6.50
N HIS A 44 15.62 0.74 -6.29
CA HIS A 44 15.73 1.58 -5.10
C HIS A 44 14.60 2.62 -5.13
N TYR A 45 13.59 2.34 -4.30
CA TYR A 45 12.35 3.08 -4.02
C TYR A 45 11.26 3.13 -5.11
N PRO A 46 10.22 2.29 -4.92
CA PRO A 46 8.83 2.77 -4.85
C PRO A 46 8.21 2.39 -3.48
N PRO A 47 7.21 3.13 -2.94
CA PRO A 47 6.73 2.97 -1.57
C PRO A 47 6.27 1.54 -1.29
N GLU A 48 6.36 1.12 -0.03
CA GLU A 48 5.92 -0.19 0.47
C GLU A 48 4.47 -0.54 0.08
N THR A 49 3.64 0.48 -0.16
CA THR A 49 2.22 0.34 -0.50
C THR A 49 1.95 0.07 -2.00
N SER A 50 2.94 0.33 -2.87
CA SER A 50 2.80 0.14 -4.32
C SER A 50 3.38 -1.19 -4.76
N SER A 51 2.62 -2.00 -5.48
CA SER A 51 3.13 -3.24 -6.05
C SER A 51 2.93 -3.26 -7.56
N ILE A 52 4.00 -3.49 -8.33
CA ILE A 52 3.90 -3.73 -9.78
C ILE A 52 2.96 -4.87 -10.13
N MET A 53 2.83 -5.85 -9.22
CA MET A 53 1.93 -6.99 -9.40
C MET A 53 0.46 -6.59 -9.23
N LEU A 54 0.16 -5.47 -8.57
CA LEU A 54 -1.18 -4.90 -8.55
C LEU A 54 -1.56 -4.37 -9.93
N ILE A 55 -0.64 -3.71 -10.66
CA ILE A 55 -0.85 -3.32 -12.08
C ILE A 55 -1.11 -4.56 -12.93
N ALA A 56 -0.25 -5.59 -12.81
CA ALA A 56 -0.45 -6.85 -13.54
C ALA A 56 -1.82 -7.47 -13.24
N ARG A 57 -2.27 -7.44 -11.98
CA ARG A 57 -3.57 -7.95 -11.57
C ARG A 57 -4.73 -7.09 -12.10
N MET A 58 -4.61 -5.76 -12.13
CA MET A 58 -5.59 -4.86 -12.76
C MET A 58 -5.76 -5.18 -14.25
N ILE A 59 -4.66 -5.35 -14.97
CA ILE A 59 -4.67 -5.76 -16.38
C ILE A 59 -5.35 -7.13 -16.51
N ALA A 60 -4.93 -8.11 -15.73
CA ALA A 60 -5.50 -9.46 -15.76
C ALA A 60 -7.03 -9.48 -15.49
N LEU A 61 -7.51 -8.66 -14.54
CA LEU A 61 -8.94 -8.50 -14.26
C LEU A 61 -9.70 -8.00 -15.49
N VAL A 62 -9.18 -7.00 -16.21
CA VAL A 62 -9.81 -6.50 -17.44
C VAL A 62 -9.76 -7.57 -18.54
N LYS A 63 -8.59 -8.16 -18.79
CA LYS A 63 -8.39 -9.15 -19.85
C LYS A 63 -9.33 -10.35 -19.73
N GLN A 64 -9.50 -10.86 -18.51
CA GLN A 64 -10.32 -12.06 -18.26
C GLN A 64 -11.82 -11.79 -18.19
N SER A 65 -12.23 -10.53 -18.05
CA SER A 65 -13.64 -10.18 -17.85
C SER A 65 -14.40 -10.11 -19.18
N ASP A 66 -15.64 -10.59 -19.14
CA ASP A 66 -16.63 -10.36 -20.20
C ASP A 66 -17.20 -8.93 -20.15
N LYS A 67 -17.02 -8.22 -19.03
CA LYS A 67 -17.54 -6.87 -18.77
C LYS A 67 -16.40 -5.88 -18.60
N LYS A 68 -15.51 -5.80 -19.59
CA LYS A 68 -14.28 -4.99 -19.55
C LYS A 68 -14.55 -3.52 -19.22
N ASP A 69 -15.53 -2.91 -19.88
CA ASP A 69 -15.88 -1.50 -19.68
C ASP A 69 -16.33 -1.20 -18.24
N GLN A 70 -17.02 -2.13 -17.59
CA GLN A 70 -17.44 -1.96 -16.20
C GLN A 70 -16.26 -1.98 -15.23
N ILE A 71 -15.27 -2.83 -15.48
CA ILE A 71 -14.04 -2.86 -14.67
C ILE A 71 -13.21 -1.60 -14.91
N LEU A 72 -13.08 -1.17 -16.17
CA LEU A 72 -12.38 0.06 -16.52
C LEU A 72 -13.05 1.30 -15.91
N SER A 73 -14.38 1.35 -15.91
CA SER A 73 -15.13 2.43 -15.25
C SER A 73 -14.83 2.50 -13.76
N LYS A 74 -14.74 1.35 -13.07
CA LYS A 74 -14.35 1.31 -11.65
C LYS A 74 -12.93 1.84 -11.44
N PHE A 75 -11.98 1.48 -12.30
CA PHE A 75 -10.62 2.02 -12.20
C PHE A 75 -10.55 3.52 -12.48
N ALA A 76 -11.47 4.06 -13.27
CA ALA A 76 -11.54 5.49 -13.57
C ALA A 76 -12.04 6.34 -12.38
N GLU A 77 -12.63 5.73 -11.35
CA GLU A 77 -13.12 6.41 -10.14
C GLU A 77 -11.99 6.77 -9.16
N PHE A 78 -10.83 6.10 -9.24
CA PHE A 78 -9.70 6.37 -8.35
C PHE A 78 -8.94 7.63 -8.74
N CYS A 79 -8.34 8.30 -7.75
CA CYS A 79 -7.44 9.41 -8.00
C CYS A 79 -6.25 8.91 -8.83
N LYS A 80 -5.80 9.70 -9.80
CA LYS A 80 -4.64 9.36 -10.65
C LYS A 80 -3.82 10.60 -11.01
N SER A 81 -4.01 11.66 -10.23
CA SER A 81 -3.35 12.94 -10.44
C SER A 81 -1.85 12.77 -10.22
N THR A 82 -1.08 13.14 -11.22
CA THR A 82 0.39 13.12 -11.19
C THR A 82 0.97 14.42 -10.66
N VAL A 83 0.15 15.48 -10.64
CA VAL A 83 0.48 16.82 -10.20
C VAL A 83 -0.77 17.42 -9.54
N ASN A 84 -0.60 18.15 -8.44
CA ASN A 84 -1.62 19.05 -7.94
C ASN A 84 -1.40 20.44 -8.56
N GLU A 85 -2.32 20.88 -9.43
CA GLU A 85 -2.21 22.16 -10.14
C GLU A 85 -2.35 23.37 -9.21
N GLU A 86 -3.06 23.25 -8.09
CA GLU A 86 -3.28 24.34 -7.14
C GLU A 86 -2.00 24.65 -6.34
N GLU A 87 -1.20 23.64 -6.04
CA GLU A 87 -0.01 23.73 -5.19
C GLU A 87 1.32 23.48 -5.95
N HIS A 88 1.26 23.17 -7.25
CA HIS A 88 2.41 22.77 -8.08
C HIS A 88 3.23 21.59 -7.53
N ILE A 89 2.62 20.70 -6.74
CA ILE A 89 3.28 19.54 -6.12
C ILE A 89 3.23 18.35 -7.09
N ALA A 90 4.37 17.69 -7.31
CA ALA A 90 4.49 16.48 -8.12
C ALA A 90 4.78 15.25 -7.24
N HIS A 91 4.28 14.09 -7.64
CA HIS A 91 4.46 12.85 -6.90
C HIS A 91 5.93 12.43 -6.92
N LYS A 92 6.48 12.05 -5.76
CA LYS A 92 7.90 11.66 -5.59
C LYS A 92 8.36 10.63 -6.64
N LEU A 93 7.55 9.58 -6.84
CA LEU A 93 7.75 8.54 -7.85
C LEU A 93 7.77 9.00 -9.32
N LEU A 94 7.35 10.23 -9.60
CA LEU A 94 7.37 10.82 -10.94
C LEU A 94 8.51 11.83 -11.11
N GLY A 95 9.41 11.90 -10.11
CA GLY A 95 10.67 12.61 -10.15
C GLY A 95 11.53 12.22 -11.36
N LYS A 96 12.47 13.09 -11.72
CA LYS A 96 13.31 12.87 -12.91
C LYS A 96 14.23 11.66 -12.73
N GLU A 97 14.66 11.37 -11.50
CA GLU A 97 15.50 10.22 -11.16
C GLU A 97 14.83 8.85 -11.40
N PHE A 98 13.49 8.79 -11.46
CA PHE A 98 12.74 7.54 -11.63
C PHE A 98 12.23 7.30 -13.06
N GLN A 99 12.48 8.23 -14.00
CA GLN A 99 11.91 8.15 -15.34
C GLN A 99 12.42 6.95 -16.14
N GLU A 100 13.69 6.58 -15.98
CA GLU A 100 14.28 5.45 -16.69
C GLU A 100 13.75 4.12 -16.15
N GLN A 101 13.64 4.00 -14.82
CA GLN A 101 13.12 2.82 -14.15
C GLN A 101 11.63 2.61 -14.47
N LEU A 102 10.83 3.68 -14.47
CA LEU A 102 9.43 3.60 -14.91
C LEU A 102 9.30 3.13 -16.35
N GLU A 103 10.20 3.55 -17.24
CA GLU A 103 10.20 3.13 -18.64
C GLU A 103 10.59 1.65 -18.79
N ILE A 104 11.56 1.17 -18.01
CA ILE A 104 11.93 -0.25 -17.93
C ILE A 104 10.72 -1.08 -17.47
N LEU A 105 10.08 -0.70 -16.36
CA LEU A 105 8.89 -1.38 -15.85
C LEU A 105 7.76 -1.37 -16.87
N ARG A 106 7.50 -0.23 -17.53
CA ARG A 106 6.47 -0.11 -18.57
C ARG A 106 6.71 -1.09 -19.71
N SER A 107 7.96 -1.18 -20.17
CA SER A 107 8.37 -2.12 -21.23
C SER A 107 8.12 -3.57 -20.81
N LEU A 108 8.54 -3.95 -19.59
CA LEU A 108 8.36 -5.30 -19.06
C LEU A 108 6.89 -5.67 -18.83
N VAL A 109 6.08 -4.72 -18.34
CA VAL A 109 4.62 -4.90 -18.20
C VAL A 109 3.96 -5.06 -19.57
N CYS A 110 4.39 -4.30 -20.57
CA CYS A 110 3.92 -4.44 -21.94
C CYS A 110 4.26 -5.83 -22.51
N GLU A 111 5.53 -6.26 -22.40
CA GLU A 111 5.97 -7.58 -22.85
C GLU A 111 5.17 -8.71 -22.20
N ALA A 112 4.93 -8.61 -20.88
CA ALA A 112 4.26 -9.65 -20.13
C ALA A 112 2.74 -9.67 -20.30
N PHE A 113 2.10 -8.50 -20.41
CA PHE A 113 0.65 -8.38 -20.19
C PHE A 113 -0.12 -7.54 -21.22
N TYR A 114 0.49 -7.12 -22.33
CA TYR A 114 -0.17 -6.28 -23.35
C TYR A 114 -1.58 -6.75 -23.72
N ASP A 115 -2.52 -5.81 -23.79
CA ASP A 115 -3.87 -6.04 -24.29
C ASP A 115 -4.43 -4.76 -24.92
N GLU A 116 -5.10 -4.91 -26.06
CA GLU A 116 -5.63 -3.80 -26.85
C GLU A 116 -6.68 -2.97 -26.08
N HIS A 117 -7.44 -3.59 -25.17
CA HIS A 117 -8.48 -2.89 -24.38
C HIS A 117 -7.91 -1.96 -23.31
N VAL A 118 -6.65 -2.16 -22.93
CA VAL A 118 -5.91 -1.33 -21.98
C VAL A 118 -4.65 -0.72 -22.60
N GLN A 119 -4.60 -0.60 -23.93
CA GLN A 119 -3.44 -0.09 -24.65
C GLN A 119 -2.94 1.27 -24.12
N GLN A 120 -3.87 2.12 -23.66
CA GLN A 120 -3.57 3.43 -23.09
C GLN A 120 -2.66 3.35 -21.86
N TRP A 121 -2.73 2.27 -21.07
CA TRP A 121 -1.92 2.06 -19.87
C TRP A 121 -0.46 1.74 -20.19
N PHE A 122 -0.14 1.36 -21.42
CA PHE A 122 1.23 1.11 -21.85
C PHE A 122 1.88 2.33 -22.52
N THR A 123 1.20 3.46 -22.61
CA THR A 123 1.84 4.74 -22.98
C THR A 123 2.65 5.29 -21.81
N PRO A 124 3.70 6.11 -22.02
CA PRO A 124 4.44 6.72 -20.92
C PRO A 124 3.54 7.49 -19.95
N GLU A 125 2.60 8.28 -20.45
CA GLU A 125 1.66 9.05 -19.64
C GLU A 125 0.67 8.15 -18.91
N GLY A 126 0.07 7.18 -19.62
CA GLY A 126 -0.90 6.26 -19.02
C GLY A 126 -0.30 5.36 -17.95
N PHE A 127 0.96 4.94 -18.11
CA PHE A 127 1.68 4.16 -17.11
C PHE A 127 2.00 4.98 -15.87
N ARG A 128 2.43 6.24 -16.03
CA ARG A 128 2.61 7.19 -14.91
C ARG A 128 1.31 7.42 -14.16
N SER A 129 0.19 7.56 -14.87
CA SER A 129 -1.14 7.67 -14.24
C SER A 129 -1.54 6.41 -13.47
N LEU A 130 -1.16 5.20 -13.93
CA LEU A 130 -1.38 3.97 -13.17
C LEU A 130 -0.57 3.94 -11.88
N PHE A 131 0.68 4.38 -11.93
CA PHE A 131 1.53 4.50 -10.74
C PHE A 131 0.96 5.50 -9.75
N ALA A 132 0.56 6.69 -10.21
CA ALA A 132 -0.12 7.66 -9.36
C ALA A 132 -1.41 7.09 -8.76
N LEU A 133 -2.17 6.31 -9.53
CA LEU A 133 -3.38 5.65 -9.05
C LEU A 133 -3.08 4.69 -7.90
N ILE A 134 -2.09 3.82 -8.06
CA ILE A 134 -1.76 2.87 -6.99
C ILE A 134 -1.13 3.58 -5.80
N GLY A 135 -0.24 4.55 -6.01
CA GLY A 135 0.41 5.30 -4.94
C GLY A 135 -0.57 6.11 -4.09
N THR A 136 -1.62 6.67 -4.70
CA THR A 136 -2.57 7.55 -3.99
C THR A 136 -3.81 6.83 -3.43
N ASN A 137 -4.06 5.57 -3.84
CA ASN A 137 -5.26 4.83 -3.43
C ASN A 137 -4.97 3.42 -2.89
N GLY A 138 -3.71 2.98 -2.96
CA GLY A 138 -3.29 1.65 -2.52
C GLY A 138 -3.45 1.50 -1.01
N GLN A 139 -4.06 0.40 -0.60
CA GLN A 139 -4.20 0.04 0.80
C GLN A 139 -3.43 -1.24 1.08
N GLY A 140 -2.48 -1.16 2.02
CA GLY A 140 -1.85 -2.33 2.61
C GLY A 140 -2.87 -3.21 3.32
N VAL A 141 -2.79 -4.51 3.10
CA VAL A 141 -3.59 -5.54 3.76
C VAL A 141 -2.61 -6.34 4.58
N GLY A 142 -2.56 -6.11 5.89
CA GLY A 142 -1.80 -6.92 6.83
C GLY A 142 -2.76 -7.61 7.78
N THR A 143 -2.82 -8.94 7.73
CA THR A 143 -3.64 -9.71 8.65
C THR A 143 -2.86 -10.84 9.29
N SER A 144 -2.93 -10.95 10.62
CA SER A 144 -2.35 -12.06 11.36
C SER A 144 -3.33 -12.52 12.43
N SER A 145 -3.67 -13.81 12.40
CA SER A 145 -4.51 -14.40 13.45
C SER A 145 -3.85 -14.24 14.83
N LEU A 146 -2.52 -14.28 14.87
CA LEU A 146 -1.76 -14.13 16.10
C LEU A 146 -1.78 -12.68 16.58
N SER A 147 -1.56 -11.70 15.70
CA SER A 147 -1.64 -10.28 16.08
C SER A 147 -3.03 -9.90 16.59
N VAL A 148 -4.10 -10.43 15.98
CA VAL A 148 -5.48 -10.25 16.46
C VAL A 148 -5.66 -10.85 17.86
N TRP A 149 -5.10 -12.03 18.13
CA TRP A 149 -5.15 -12.63 19.47
C TRP A 149 -4.36 -11.80 20.49
N VAL A 150 -3.17 -11.32 20.14
CA VAL A 150 -2.34 -10.43 20.99
C VAL A 150 -3.07 -9.14 21.31
N HIS A 151 -3.67 -8.47 20.32
CA HIS A 151 -4.45 -7.25 20.55
C HIS A 151 -5.64 -7.49 21.49
N ASN A 152 -6.33 -8.64 21.37
CA ASN A 152 -7.40 -9.00 22.29
C ASN A 152 -6.91 -9.22 23.74
N CYS A 153 -5.64 -9.57 23.94
CA CYS A 153 -5.03 -9.65 25.26
C CYS A 153 -4.86 -8.27 25.92
N ASP A 154 -4.82 -7.17 25.15
CA ASP A 154 -4.70 -5.82 25.69
C ASP A 154 -5.90 -5.38 26.52
N ALA A 155 -7.08 -5.93 26.23
CA ALA A 155 -8.29 -5.67 26.98
C ALA A 155 -8.37 -6.44 28.32
N LEU A 156 -7.38 -7.28 28.65
CA LEU A 156 -7.37 -8.05 29.90
C LEU A 156 -6.95 -7.17 31.08
N GLU A 157 -7.77 -7.15 32.13
CA GLU A 157 -7.41 -6.55 33.41
C GLU A 157 -6.44 -7.47 34.17
N LEU A 158 -5.14 -7.21 34.04
CA LEU A 158 -4.05 -7.97 34.66
C LEU A 158 -3.24 -7.10 35.62
N SER A 159 -2.62 -7.71 36.63
CA SER A 159 -1.56 -7.03 37.39
C SER A 159 -0.30 -6.83 36.56
N ASP A 160 0.55 -5.86 36.93
CA ASP A 160 1.80 -5.57 36.20
C ASP A 160 2.70 -6.81 36.04
N GLU A 161 2.76 -7.69 37.04
CA GLU A 161 3.55 -8.92 37.02
C GLU A 161 2.96 -9.97 36.04
N GLU A 162 1.64 -10.11 36.01
CA GLU A 162 0.94 -10.98 35.05
C GLU A 162 1.08 -10.45 33.63
N ARG A 163 1.00 -9.13 33.45
CA ARG A 163 1.19 -8.47 32.15
C ARG A 163 2.59 -8.73 31.59
N GLN A 164 3.63 -8.49 32.39
CA GLN A 164 5.01 -8.79 31.98
C GLN A 164 5.23 -10.27 31.64
N THR A 165 4.59 -11.16 32.40
CA THR A 165 4.67 -12.61 32.13
C THR A 165 3.99 -12.96 30.80
N LEU A 166 2.83 -12.36 30.52
CA LEU A 166 2.11 -12.55 29.27
C LEU A 166 2.89 -11.99 28.07
N ASP A 167 3.42 -10.78 28.18
CA ASP A 167 4.18 -10.14 27.10
C ASP A 167 5.43 -10.99 26.77
N ALA A 168 6.17 -11.46 27.78
CA ALA A 168 7.31 -12.36 27.58
C ALA A 168 6.92 -13.72 26.94
N PHE A 169 5.73 -14.24 27.26
CA PHE A 169 5.19 -15.43 26.60
C PHE A 169 4.84 -15.16 25.13
N ILE A 170 4.21 -14.03 24.84
CA ILE A 170 3.84 -13.61 23.49
C ILE A 170 5.11 -13.47 22.63
N ASP A 171 6.14 -12.81 23.14
CA ASP A 171 7.42 -12.65 22.43
C ASP A 171 8.04 -14.00 22.08
N GLN A 172 8.08 -14.92 23.04
CA GLN A 172 8.60 -16.27 22.80
C GLN A 172 7.71 -17.06 21.80
N LEU A 173 6.40 -16.86 21.84
CA LEU A 173 5.46 -17.50 20.93
C LEU A 173 5.67 -17.06 19.47
N TYR A 174 5.97 -15.77 19.23
CA TYR A 174 6.33 -15.28 17.89
C TYR A 174 7.59 -15.98 17.38
N VAL A 175 8.65 -16.05 18.21
CA VAL A 175 9.91 -16.73 17.86
C VAL A 175 9.68 -18.22 17.55
N ASP A 176 8.89 -18.91 18.38
CA ASP A 176 8.63 -20.33 18.21
C ASP A 176 7.81 -20.61 16.94
N ILE A 177 6.80 -19.78 16.64
CA ILE A 177 5.99 -19.96 15.43
C ILE A 177 6.78 -19.60 14.18
N GLU A 178 7.59 -18.54 14.18
CA GLU A 178 8.43 -18.17 13.05
C GLU A 178 9.40 -19.32 12.71
N LYS A 179 10.01 -19.93 13.72
CA LYS A 179 10.90 -21.07 13.55
C LYS A 179 10.22 -22.27 12.88
N GLU A 180 8.97 -22.56 13.22
CA GLU A 180 8.25 -23.75 12.72
C GLU A 180 7.47 -23.48 11.42
N SER A 181 6.98 -22.26 11.20
CA SER A 181 6.08 -21.90 10.09
C SER A 181 6.69 -20.93 9.07
N GLY A 182 7.83 -20.31 9.38
CA GLY A 182 8.46 -19.28 8.55
C GLY A 182 7.59 -18.03 8.42
N THR A 183 7.54 -17.47 7.21
CA THR A 183 6.82 -16.21 6.90
C THR A 183 5.28 -16.33 6.88
N PHE A 184 4.70 -17.46 7.30
CA PHE A 184 3.26 -17.70 7.24
C PHE A 184 2.45 -16.94 8.31
N LEU A 185 3.12 -16.30 9.28
CA LEU A 185 2.49 -15.57 10.37
C LEU A 185 1.67 -14.35 9.92
N ASN A 186 2.11 -13.68 8.84
CA ASN A 186 1.47 -12.48 8.33
C ASN A 186 0.95 -12.74 6.91
N CYS A 187 -0.34 -12.49 6.71
CA CYS A 187 -0.93 -12.39 5.38
C CYS A 187 -0.84 -10.92 4.95
N GLU A 188 0.20 -10.61 4.19
CA GLU A 188 0.44 -9.27 3.66
C GLU A 188 0.07 -9.17 2.19
N GLY A 189 -0.37 -7.98 1.78
CA GLY A 189 -0.67 -7.68 0.39
C GLY A 189 -1.13 -6.24 0.21
N SER A 190 -1.57 -5.91 -0.98
CA SER A 190 -2.15 -4.60 -1.29
C SER A 190 -3.41 -4.74 -2.14
N GLY A 191 -4.30 -3.76 -2.01
CA GLY A 191 -5.57 -3.71 -2.72
C GLY A 191 -6.03 -2.28 -3.00
N LEU A 192 -7.05 -2.17 -3.84
CA LEU A 192 -7.75 -0.92 -4.14
C LEU A 192 -9.20 -1.04 -3.66
N TYR A 193 -9.66 -0.08 -2.86
CA TYR A 193 -10.97 -0.12 -2.21
C TYR A 193 -11.75 1.16 -2.46
N THR A 194 -12.67 1.13 -3.43
CA THR A 194 -13.40 2.32 -3.91
C THR A 194 -13.97 3.23 -2.81
N PHE A 195 -14.57 2.66 -1.77
CA PHE A 195 -15.17 3.45 -0.68
C PHE A 195 -14.13 4.05 0.27
N GLN A 196 -13.06 3.30 0.58
CA GLN A 196 -11.99 3.81 1.42
C GLN A 196 -11.21 4.91 0.70
N SER A 197 -10.93 4.73 -0.60
CA SER A 197 -10.21 5.73 -1.40
C SER A 197 -10.99 7.03 -1.64
N ALA A 198 -12.28 7.07 -1.27
CA ALA A 198 -13.09 8.29 -1.29
C ALA A 198 -13.02 9.10 0.03
N CYS A 199 -12.45 8.53 1.10
CA CYS A 199 -12.32 9.19 2.39
C CYS A 199 -11.05 10.04 2.41
N ASN A 200 -11.18 11.31 2.77
CA ASN A 200 -10.04 12.23 2.83
C ASN A 200 -9.16 12.01 4.07
N HIS A 201 -7.97 12.60 4.04
CA HIS A 201 -7.03 12.56 5.14
C HIS A 201 -7.38 13.53 6.29
N SER A 202 -7.15 13.09 7.52
CA SER A 202 -6.95 13.96 8.69
C SER A 202 -5.86 13.36 9.58
N CYS A 203 -4.94 14.19 10.11
CA CYS A 203 -3.97 13.74 11.11
C CYS A 203 -4.64 13.37 12.45
N GLN A 204 -5.88 13.83 12.66
CA GLN A 204 -6.77 13.39 13.72
C GLN A 204 -8.03 12.81 13.07
N PRO A 205 -7.99 11.55 12.61
CA PRO A 205 -9.08 10.94 11.86
C PRO A 205 -10.27 10.62 12.76
N ASN A 206 -11.45 10.51 12.18
CA ASN A 206 -12.67 10.09 12.88
C ASN A 206 -13.12 8.66 12.53
N ALA A 207 -12.46 8.04 11.54
CA ALA A 207 -12.59 6.63 11.23
C ALA A 207 -11.22 6.00 10.95
N GLU A 208 -11.15 4.69 11.06
CA GLU A 208 -9.97 3.88 10.76
C GLU A 208 -10.31 2.69 9.87
N VAL A 209 -9.28 2.17 9.21
CA VAL A 209 -9.35 0.98 8.35
C VAL A 209 -8.95 -0.25 9.18
N THR A 210 -9.78 -1.28 9.17
CA THR A 210 -9.49 -2.56 9.86
C THR A 210 -9.76 -3.77 8.96
N PHE A 211 -9.13 -4.90 9.29
CA PHE A 211 -9.31 -6.20 8.62
C PHE A 211 -9.70 -7.30 9.63
N PRO A 212 -10.87 -7.20 10.28
CA PRO A 212 -11.20 -8.00 11.47
C PRO A 212 -11.40 -9.50 11.18
N HIS A 213 -11.57 -9.88 9.91
CA HIS A 213 -11.87 -11.26 9.51
C HIS A 213 -10.63 -12.02 9.00
N ASN A 214 -9.43 -11.50 9.25
CA ASN A 214 -8.17 -12.06 8.79
C ASN A 214 -8.18 -12.39 7.28
N ASN A 215 -8.72 -11.46 6.50
CA ASN A 215 -8.85 -11.58 5.05
C ASN A 215 -8.82 -10.18 4.40
N PHE A 216 -8.92 -10.11 3.07
CA PHE A 216 -8.88 -8.85 2.31
C PHE A 216 -10.18 -8.02 2.39
N THR A 217 -11.11 -8.30 3.30
CA THR A 217 -12.33 -7.50 3.48
C THR A 217 -12.05 -6.35 4.42
N LEU A 218 -11.94 -5.16 3.83
CA LEU A 218 -11.78 -3.90 4.56
C LEU A 218 -13.06 -3.53 5.30
N GLN A 219 -12.92 -3.08 6.55
CA GLN A 219 -13.95 -2.39 7.31
C GLN A 219 -13.51 -0.98 7.68
N MET A 220 -14.44 -0.04 7.60
CA MET A 220 -14.27 1.33 8.09
C MET A 220 -14.97 1.43 9.43
N VAL A 221 -14.24 1.73 10.49
CA VAL A 221 -14.76 1.79 11.86
C VAL A 221 -14.63 3.21 12.38
N ALA A 222 -15.68 3.74 12.99
CA ALA A 222 -15.62 5.04 13.64
C ALA A 222 -14.81 4.95 14.94
N VAL A 223 -13.84 5.84 15.14
CA VAL A 223 -13.02 5.92 16.37
C VAL A 223 -13.50 7.02 17.31
N GLN A 224 -14.45 7.83 16.86
CA GLN A 224 -15.15 8.84 17.64
C GLN A 224 -16.59 9.00 17.14
N ASP A 225 -17.42 9.72 17.88
CA ASP A 225 -18.79 10.03 17.44
C ASP A 225 -18.77 10.90 16.18
N ILE A 226 -19.41 10.43 15.10
CA ILE A 226 -19.53 11.15 13.82
C ILE A 226 -20.96 11.68 13.66
N LYS A 227 -21.11 13.01 13.53
CA LYS A 227 -22.44 13.63 13.38
C LYS A 227 -22.92 13.60 11.93
N ALA A 228 -24.24 13.70 11.75
CA ALA A 228 -24.81 13.82 10.41
C ALA A 228 -24.28 15.07 9.69
N GLY A 229 -23.70 14.88 8.50
CA GLY A 229 -23.07 15.93 7.69
C GLY A 229 -21.60 16.20 8.02
N GLU A 230 -21.04 15.52 9.02
CA GLU A 230 -19.59 15.49 9.25
C GLU A 230 -18.91 14.62 8.20
N GLU A 231 -17.78 15.08 7.69
CA GLU A 231 -16.95 14.32 6.75
C GLU A 231 -16.28 13.15 7.47
N ILE A 232 -16.19 12.00 6.79
CA ILE A 232 -15.46 10.83 7.29
C ILE A 232 -14.02 10.96 6.79
N CYS A 233 -13.09 11.06 7.73
CA CYS A 233 -11.65 11.17 7.45
C CYS A 233 -10.87 10.02 8.07
N ILE A 234 -9.91 9.51 7.33
CA ILE A 234 -8.93 8.49 7.76
C ILE A 234 -7.53 9.09 7.82
N SER A 235 -6.58 8.39 8.43
CA SER A 235 -5.16 8.72 8.26
C SER A 235 -4.62 8.06 7.00
N TYR A 236 -3.75 8.77 6.29
CA TYR A 236 -2.96 8.25 5.16
C TYR A 236 -1.51 7.96 5.58
N LEU A 237 -1.18 8.39 6.80
CA LEU A 237 0.08 8.18 7.48
C LEU A 237 -0.10 6.98 8.40
N ASP A 238 0.97 6.22 8.59
CA ASP A 238 1.01 5.19 9.62
C ASP A 238 1.00 5.82 11.03
N GLU A 239 1.01 4.96 12.05
CA GLU A 239 0.93 5.40 13.44
C GLU A 239 2.16 6.22 13.86
N CYS A 240 3.35 5.80 13.45
CA CYS A 240 4.61 6.48 13.75
C CYS A 240 4.62 7.88 13.13
N ASP A 241 4.39 7.98 11.83
CA ASP A 241 4.33 9.24 11.09
C ASP A 241 3.27 10.19 11.66
N ARG A 242 2.13 9.67 12.12
CA ARG A 242 1.06 10.50 12.69
C ARG A 242 1.49 11.16 14.00
N GLU A 243 2.40 10.55 14.75
CA GLU A 243 2.94 11.08 16.01
C GLU A 243 4.10 12.07 15.79
N ARG A 244 4.72 12.06 14.59
CA ARG A 244 5.78 13.01 14.21
C ARG A 244 5.30 14.45 14.12
N SER A 245 6.24 15.38 13.91
CA SER A 245 5.96 16.82 13.90
C SER A 245 4.98 17.25 12.80
N ARG A 246 4.40 18.45 12.90
CA ARG A 246 3.56 18.98 11.81
C ARG A 246 4.33 19.03 10.49
N TYR A 247 5.59 19.45 10.53
CA TYR A 247 6.44 19.61 9.34
C TYR A 247 6.64 18.26 8.64
N SER A 248 7.03 17.25 9.39
CA SER A 248 7.18 15.84 9.01
C SER A 248 5.93 15.31 8.29
N ARG A 249 4.77 15.39 8.95
CA ARG A 249 3.49 14.95 8.37
C ARG A 249 3.15 15.68 7.08
N GLN A 250 3.37 16.99 7.02
CA GLN A 250 3.12 17.77 5.81
C GLN A 250 4.09 17.42 4.67
N LYS A 251 5.36 17.12 4.99
CA LYS A 251 6.34 16.64 4.00
C LYS A 251 5.87 15.31 3.40
N ALA A 252 5.57 14.32 4.24
CA ALA A 252 5.09 13.01 3.79
C ALA A 252 3.81 13.10 2.94
N LEU A 253 2.82 13.90 3.37
CA LEU A 253 1.56 14.09 2.62
C LEU A 253 1.77 14.81 1.28
N ARG A 254 2.66 15.81 1.22
CA ARG A 254 2.98 16.48 -0.04
C ARG A 254 3.69 15.54 -1.01
N GLU A 255 4.69 14.81 -0.55
CA GLU A 255 5.50 13.92 -1.40
C GLU A 255 4.69 12.76 -1.98
N ASN A 256 3.79 12.17 -1.18
CA ASN A 256 3.06 10.95 -1.53
C ASN A 256 1.64 11.21 -2.06
N TYR A 257 0.95 12.25 -1.58
CA TYR A 257 -0.47 12.49 -1.87
C TYR A 257 -0.77 13.86 -2.47
N LEU A 258 0.25 14.71 -2.65
CA LEU A 258 0.18 15.99 -3.39
C LEU A 258 -0.73 17.04 -2.76
N PHE A 259 -0.87 17.08 -1.43
CA PHE A 259 -1.68 18.12 -0.78
C PHE A 259 -1.09 18.55 0.57
N ASN A 260 -1.53 19.72 1.04
CA ASN A 260 -1.25 20.22 2.38
C ASN A 260 -2.45 19.92 3.30
N CYS A 261 -2.21 19.27 4.44
CA CYS A 261 -3.28 18.98 5.39
C CYS A 261 -3.68 20.24 6.16
N ASN A 262 -4.98 20.52 6.21
CA ASN A 262 -5.54 21.64 6.96
C ASN A 262 -6.45 21.17 8.12
N CYS A 263 -6.25 19.96 8.63
CA CYS A 263 -7.03 19.43 9.75
C CYS A 263 -6.81 20.24 11.05
N SER A 264 -7.67 20.03 12.04
CA SER A 264 -7.62 20.74 13.33
C SER A 264 -6.24 20.63 14.01
N LEU A 265 -5.62 19.46 13.98
CA LEU A 265 -4.30 19.23 14.58
C LEU A 265 -3.21 20.05 13.87
N CYS A 266 -3.18 20.00 12.53
CA CYS A 266 -2.23 20.79 11.74
C CYS A 266 -2.44 22.30 11.88
N GLN A 267 -3.68 22.75 12.10
CA GLN A 267 -3.97 24.16 12.37
C GLN A 267 -3.53 24.58 13.77
N SER A 268 -3.70 23.73 14.78
CA SER A 268 -3.24 24.04 16.15
C SER A 268 -1.72 24.11 16.29
N GLN A 269 -1.00 23.43 15.40
CA GLN A 269 0.47 23.33 15.39
C GLN A 269 1.13 24.27 14.36
N ILE A 270 0.39 25.22 13.78
CA ILE A 270 0.89 26.04 12.66
C ILE A 270 2.07 26.94 13.03
N ASP A 271 2.17 27.32 14.31
CA ASP A 271 3.24 28.16 14.85
C ASP A 271 4.39 27.35 15.47
N ASP A 272 4.30 26.02 15.44
CA ASP A 272 5.39 25.14 15.90
C ASP A 272 6.59 25.26 14.95
N PRO A 273 7.83 25.18 15.47
CA PRO A 273 9.01 25.24 14.62
C PRO A 273 9.04 24.07 13.64
N ASP A 274 9.44 24.35 12.40
CA ASP A 274 9.66 23.33 11.37
C ASP A 274 10.92 22.53 11.71
N VAL A 275 10.76 21.48 12.52
CA VAL A 275 11.81 20.53 12.89
C VAL A 275 11.44 19.12 12.43
N THR A 276 12.42 18.42 11.87
CA THR A 276 12.42 16.98 11.70
C THR A 276 12.57 16.31 13.07
N SER A 277 11.89 15.20 13.31
CA SER A 277 12.14 14.42 14.52
C SER A 277 13.53 13.76 14.45
N GLU A 278 14.18 13.52 15.59
CA GLU A 278 15.47 12.82 15.64
C GLU A 278 15.41 11.47 14.89
N GLU A 279 14.29 10.75 14.99
CA GLU A 279 14.02 9.51 14.26
C GLU A 279 13.94 9.68 12.73
N GLU A 280 13.49 10.85 12.25
CA GLU A 280 13.49 11.15 10.79
C GLU A 280 14.87 11.51 10.28
N GLU A 281 15.67 12.19 11.10
CA GLU A 281 17.04 12.55 10.74
C GLU A 281 17.90 11.29 10.57
N GLU A 282 17.70 10.29 11.44
CA GLU A 282 18.35 8.98 11.33
C GLU A 282 17.92 8.21 10.06
N GLU A 283 16.61 8.17 9.74
CA GLU A 283 16.12 7.54 8.50
C GLU A 283 16.64 8.22 7.23
N GLU A 284 16.66 9.56 7.21
CA GLU A 284 17.18 10.33 6.06
C GLU A 284 18.70 10.14 5.88
N GLU A 285 19.46 10.04 6.97
CA GLU A 285 20.89 9.74 6.92
C GLU A 285 21.16 8.33 6.38
N GLU A 286 20.39 7.32 6.81
CA GLU A 286 20.50 5.95 6.29
C GLU A 286 20.17 5.85 4.79
N ASP A 287 19.11 6.54 4.34
CA ASP A 287 18.74 6.61 2.92
C ASP A 287 19.83 7.30 2.08
N GLU A 288 20.44 8.37 2.59
CA GLU A 288 21.53 9.09 1.91
C GLU A 288 22.83 8.28 1.84
N GLU A 289 23.16 7.50 2.86
CA GLU A 289 24.33 6.60 2.87
C GLU A 289 24.17 5.46 1.86
N GLN A 290 22.99 4.83 1.78
CA GLN A 290 22.71 3.79 0.80
C GLN A 290 22.79 4.30 -0.64
N MET A 291 22.32 5.53 -0.92
CA MET A 291 22.44 6.13 -2.24
C MET A 291 23.89 6.44 -2.66
N GLN A 292 24.79 6.67 -1.69
CA GLN A 292 26.20 6.99 -1.94
C GLN A 292 27.08 5.74 -2.12
N GLU A 293 26.73 4.61 -1.51
CA GLU A 293 27.49 3.36 -1.69
C GLU A 293 27.28 2.72 -3.07
N ASP A 294 26.18 3.04 -3.76
CA ASP A 294 25.79 2.47 -5.06
C ASP A 294 26.00 3.41 -6.28
N SER A 295 26.62 4.59 -6.09
CA SER A 295 27.02 5.53 -7.16
C SER A 295 28.48 5.35 -7.63
#